data_AF-A0A9J6B1N5-F1
#
_entry.id   AF-A0A9J6B1N5-F1
#
_cell.length_a   1.000
_cell.length_b   1.000
_cell.length_c   1.000
_cell.angle_alpha   90.00
_cell.angle_beta   90.00
_cell.angle_gamma   90.00
#
_symmetry.space_group_name_H-M   'P 1'
#
loop_
_entity.id
_entity.type
_entity.pdbx_description
1 polymer ?
#
loop_
_entity_poly.entity_id
_entity_poly.type
_entity_poly.pdbx_seq_one_letter_code
_entity_poly.pdbx_strand_id
1 'polypeptide(L)'
;MEQVEDDMVLACSLRRHGLENWEVVAAKFSNSISYRRRCNLQFSSAECKVKYESSKEHFKSLYQTNFIEKDGDKSGFLKLMADKLTKTYRDYWTEQVKLGYSTSEAEERIKLNEEKSDDKSNEKIKNINQDFIKILDVEDLYYFKQIKQHMDLQIIQNKLEQDVYSNLEINSFFRDLLLIFNNTIVYYPNETLQYFVALELRAIIVR
;
A
#
# COMPACT_ATOMS: atom_id res chain seq x y z
N MET A 1 4.38 4.91 -14.54
CA MET A 1 3.46 4.25 -13.59
C MET A 1 3.20 5.08 -12.35
N GLU A 2 4.22 5.70 -11.75
CA GLU A 2 4.05 6.55 -10.57
C GLU A 2 2.98 7.65 -10.73
N GLN A 3 2.92 8.29 -11.91
CA GLN A 3 1.88 9.29 -12.20
C GLN A 3 0.46 8.69 -12.25
N VAL A 4 0.29 7.49 -12.82
CA VAL A 4 -1.01 6.78 -12.88
C VAL A 4 -1.48 6.42 -11.47
N GLU A 5 -0.55 6.07 -10.59
CA GLU A 5 -0.84 5.70 -9.21
C GLU A 5 -1.19 6.91 -8.33
N ASP A 6 -0.52 8.03 -8.52
CA ASP A 6 -0.89 9.30 -7.87
C ASP A 6 -2.29 9.75 -8.30
N ASP A 7 -2.54 9.71 -9.61
CA ASP A 7 -3.83 10.08 -10.20
C ASP A 7 -4.96 9.17 -9.71
N MET A 8 -4.70 7.87 -9.58
CA MET A 8 -5.63 6.92 -8.98
C MET A 8 -5.98 7.30 -7.55
N VAL A 9 -5.00 7.58 -6.70
CA VAL A 9 -5.25 7.92 -5.29
C VAL A 9 -5.99 9.24 -5.14
N LEU A 10 -5.67 10.22 -5.98
CA LEU A 10 -6.38 11.50 -5.99
C LEU A 10 -7.84 11.30 -6.43
N ALA A 11 -8.09 10.55 -7.51
CA ALA A 11 -9.43 10.25 -8.00
C ALA A 11 -10.26 9.45 -6.97
N CYS A 12 -9.67 8.47 -6.30
CA CYS A 12 -10.33 7.69 -5.25
C CYS A 12 -10.67 8.54 -4.02
N SER A 13 -9.79 9.48 -3.64
CA SER A 13 -10.04 10.42 -2.55
C SER A 13 -11.20 11.36 -2.88
N LEU A 14 -11.24 11.87 -4.11
CA LEU A 14 -12.33 12.72 -4.60
C LEU A 14 -13.66 11.98 -4.72
N ARG A 15 -13.64 10.72 -5.15
CA ARG A 15 -14.84 9.86 -5.19
C ARG A 15 -15.48 9.70 -3.81
N ARG A 16 -14.67 9.64 -2.74
CA ARG A 16 -15.13 9.42 -1.37
C ARG A 16 -15.59 10.69 -0.66
N HIS A 17 -14.84 11.79 -0.85
CA HIS A 17 -15.03 13.02 -0.09
C HIS A 17 -15.70 14.14 -0.89
N GLY A 18 -15.88 13.94 -2.20
CA GLY A 18 -16.46 14.90 -3.13
C GLY A 18 -15.51 16.03 -3.52
N LEU A 19 -15.98 16.89 -4.42
CA LEU A 19 -15.26 18.09 -4.89
C LEU A 19 -15.48 19.31 -3.98
N GLU A 20 -16.10 19.12 -2.82
CA GLU A 20 -16.40 20.20 -1.86
C GLU A 20 -15.39 20.23 -0.71
N ASN A 21 -14.89 19.06 -0.28
CA ASN A 21 -14.06 18.89 0.91
C ASN A 21 -12.56 18.75 0.61
N TRP A 22 -11.98 19.73 -0.08
CA TRP A 22 -10.59 19.66 -0.56
C TRP A 22 -9.53 19.58 0.54
N GLU A 23 -9.79 20.08 1.74
CA GLU A 23 -8.86 19.94 2.87
C GLU A 23 -8.71 18.49 3.30
N VAL A 24 -9.82 17.75 3.38
CA VAL A 24 -9.82 16.32 3.71
C VAL A 24 -9.13 15.53 2.60
N VAL A 25 -9.44 15.85 1.33
CA VAL A 25 -8.80 15.23 0.16
C VAL A 25 -7.29 15.44 0.20
N ALA A 26 -6.84 16.68 0.48
CA ALA A 26 -5.43 17.01 0.52
C ALA A 26 -4.70 16.28 1.65
N ALA A 27 -5.28 16.19 2.85
CA ALA A 27 -4.70 15.44 3.96
C ALA A 27 -4.59 13.93 3.64
N LYS A 28 -5.65 13.33 3.08
CA LYS A 28 -5.65 11.90 2.70
C LYS A 28 -4.66 11.61 1.58
N PHE A 29 -4.64 12.47 0.57
CA PHE A 29 -3.71 12.38 -0.55
C PHE A 29 -2.25 12.48 -0.05
N SER A 30 -1.96 13.48 0.77
CA SER A 30 -0.64 13.69 1.38
C SER A 30 -0.17 12.48 2.16
N ASN A 31 -1.01 11.93 3.04
CA ASN A 31 -0.66 10.76 3.84
C ASN A 31 -0.42 9.54 2.95
N SER A 32 -1.28 9.31 1.96
CA SER A 32 -1.16 8.16 1.06
C SER A 32 0.10 8.24 0.18
N ILE A 33 0.48 9.44 -0.28
CA ILE A 33 1.68 9.64 -1.08
C ILE A 33 2.94 9.55 -0.20
N SER A 34 2.90 10.19 0.97
CA SER A 34 4.01 10.20 1.94
C SER A 34 4.38 8.79 2.37
N TYR A 35 3.37 8.00 2.72
CA TYR A 35 3.55 6.59 3.10
C TYR A 35 4.23 5.79 1.98
N ARG A 36 3.74 5.91 0.75
CA ARG A 36 4.26 5.14 -0.39
C ARG A 36 5.68 5.53 -0.78
N ARG A 37 5.97 6.83 -0.81
CA ARG A 37 7.28 7.35 -1.19
C ARG A 37 8.28 7.37 -0.04
N ARG A 38 7.86 7.01 1.18
CA ARG A 38 8.66 7.12 2.41
C ARG A 38 9.27 8.52 2.58
N CYS A 39 8.46 9.54 2.34
CA CYS A 39 8.86 10.93 2.46
C CYS A 39 7.73 11.77 3.06
N ASN A 40 8.05 12.87 3.73
CA ASN A 40 7.03 13.75 4.29
C ASN A 40 6.59 14.77 3.23
N LEU A 41 5.53 14.44 2.50
CA LEU A 41 4.93 15.31 1.49
C LEU A 41 3.59 15.80 1.98
N GLN A 42 3.47 17.12 2.13
CA GLN A 42 2.21 17.79 2.40
C GLN A 42 1.75 18.54 1.16
N PHE A 43 0.53 18.25 0.74
CA PHE A 43 -0.17 18.95 -0.32
C PHE A 43 -1.25 19.81 0.30
N SER A 44 -1.38 21.03 -0.22
CA SER A 44 -2.49 21.94 0.07
C SER A 44 -3.73 21.59 -0.76
N SER A 45 -4.87 22.12 -0.33
CA SER A 45 -6.13 22.01 -1.08
C SER A 45 -6.03 22.60 -2.49
N ALA A 46 -5.28 23.69 -2.68
CA ALA A 46 -5.06 24.31 -3.97
C ALA A 46 -4.19 23.44 -4.90
N GLU A 47 -3.12 22.83 -4.37
CA GLU A 47 -2.27 21.93 -5.16
C GLU A 47 -3.03 20.67 -5.60
N CYS A 48 -3.84 20.08 -4.72
CA CYS A 48 -4.68 18.95 -5.08
C CYS A 48 -5.71 19.30 -6.18
N LYS A 49 -6.26 20.53 -6.18
CA LYS A 49 -7.14 20.99 -7.26
C LYS A 49 -6.42 21.07 -8.60
N VAL A 50 -5.24 21.72 -8.62
CA VAL A 50 -4.44 21.83 -9.85
C VAL A 50 -4.05 20.45 -10.38
N LYS A 51 -3.63 19.55 -9.49
CA LYS A 51 -3.28 18.17 -9.85
C LYS A 51 -4.49 17.40 -10.39
N TYR A 52 -5.67 17.59 -9.81
CA TYR A 52 -6.90 16.98 -10.30
C TYR A 52 -7.25 17.47 -11.71
N GLU A 53 -7.23 18.77 -11.97
CA GLU A 53 -7.55 19.30 -13.30
C GLU A 53 -6.55 18.80 -14.36
N SER A 54 -5.26 18.77 -14.03
CA SER A 54 -4.24 18.19 -14.92
C SER A 54 -4.47 16.70 -15.19
N SER A 55 -4.75 15.92 -14.15
CA SER A 55 -5.04 14.49 -14.27
C SER A 55 -6.35 14.23 -15.05
N LYS A 56 -7.37 15.07 -14.84
CA LYS A 56 -8.66 15.01 -15.54
C LYS A 56 -8.49 15.21 -17.05
N GLU A 57 -7.73 16.22 -17.46
CA GLU A 57 -7.46 16.46 -18.87
C GLU A 57 -6.61 15.35 -19.49
N HIS A 58 -5.61 14.86 -18.75
CA HIS A 58 -4.81 13.72 -19.19
C HIS A 58 -5.67 12.45 -19.38
N PHE A 59 -6.56 12.17 -18.44
CA PHE A 59 -7.49 11.05 -18.50
C PHE A 59 -8.42 11.13 -19.71
N LYS A 60 -9.02 12.30 -19.97
CA LYS A 60 -9.89 12.51 -21.13
C LYS A 60 -9.14 12.22 -22.44
N SER A 61 -7.90 12.69 -22.54
CA SER A 61 -7.04 12.46 -23.70
C SER A 61 -6.74 10.97 -23.90
N LEU A 62 -6.33 10.27 -22.83
CA LEU A 62 -5.95 8.86 -22.89
C LEU A 62 -7.12 7.93 -23.26
N TYR A 63 -8.30 8.19 -22.73
CA TYR A 63 -9.44 7.27 -22.89
C TYR A 63 -10.46 7.72 -23.93
N GLN A 64 -10.20 8.81 -24.66
CA GLN A 64 -11.07 9.39 -25.70
C GLN A 64 -12.54 9.48 -25.25
N THR A 65 -12.76 9.79 -23.96
CA THR A 65 -14.11 9.83 -23.41
C THR A 65 -14.76 11.16 -23.77
N ASN A 66 -15.75 11.12 -24.68
CA ASN A 66 -16.66 12.23 -24.99
C ASN A 66 -17.66 12.49 -23.83
N PHE A 67 -17.20 12.38 -22.59
CA PHE A 67 -18.05 12.57 -21.42
C PHE A 67 -18.35 14.07 -21.28
N ILE A 68 -19.52 14.47 -21.75
CA ILE A 68 -20.02 15.84 -21.59
C ILE A 68 -20.49 15.96 -20.14
N GLU A 69 -19.76 16.72 -19.33
CA GLU A 69 -20.18 17.09 -17.99
C GLU A 69 -21.50 17.86 -18.08
N LYS A 70 -22.64 17.17 -17.92
CA LYS A 70 -23.86 17.84 -17.49
C LYS A 70 -23.66 18.22 -16.03
N ASP A 71 -24.10 19.41 -15.63
CA ASP A 71 -23.77 20.07 -14.35
C ASP A 71 -24.29 19.37 -13.07
N GLY A 72 -24.64 18.07 -13.16
CA GLY A 72 -24.99 17.18 -12.04
C GLY A 72 -24.30 15.81 -12.07
N ASP A 73 -23.45 15.50 -13.06
CA ASP A 73 -22.84 14.15 -13.23
C ASP A 73 -21.35 14.09 -12.85
N LYS A 74 -20.87 15.04 -12.03
CA LYS A 74 -19.48 15.05 -11.52
C LYS A 74 -19.16 13.79 -10.71
N SER A 75 -20.16 13.25 -10.00
CA SER A 75 -20.04 11.99 -9.26
C SER A 75 -19.83 10.79 -10.19
N GLY A 76 -20.55 10.72 -11.31
CA GLY A 76 -20.38 9.66 -12.31
C GLY A 76 -19.01 9.69 -12.97
N PHE A 77 -18.52 10.89 -13.32
CA PHE A 77 -17.18 11.05 -13.87
C PHE A 77 -16.08 10.62 -12.89
N LEU A 78 -16.14 11.05 -11.63
CA LEU A 78 -15.15 10.65 -10.61
C LEU A 78 -15.13 9.14 -10.38
N LYS A 79 -16.31 8.50 -10.39
CA LYS A 79 -16.41 7.05 -10.30
C LYS A 79 -15.73 6.36 -11.49
N LEU A 80 -16.04 6.80 -12.72
CA LEU A 80 -15.44 6.29 -13.94
C LEU A 80 -13.91 6.43 -13.93
N MET A 81 -13.41 7.61 -13.56
CA MET A 81 -11.98 7.92 -13.50
C MET A 81 -11.27 7.02 -12.48
N ALA A 82 -11.80 6.95 -11.26
CA ALA A 82 -11.25 6.10 -10.20
C ALA A 82 -11.24 4.62 -10.61
N ASP A 83 -12.34 4.10 -11.16
CA ASP A 83 -12.47 2.70 -11.54
C ASP A 83 -11.50 2.33 -12.67
N LYS A 84 -11.39 3.18 -13.70
CA LYS A 84 -10.46 2.94 -14.82
C LYS A 84 -9.00 3.01 -14.39
N LEU A 85 -8.60 4.05 -13.64
CA LEU A 85 -7.22 4.18 -13.17
C LEU A 85 -6.84 3.01 -12.24
N THR A 86 -7.74 2.62 -11.34
CA THR A 86 -7.54 1.46 -10.46
C THR A 86 -7.37 0.16 -11.25
N LYS A 87 -8.18 -0.02 -12.30
CA LYS A 87 -8.06 -1.18 -13.18
C LYS A 87 -6.73 -1.20 -13.93
N THR A 88 -6.34 -0.09 -14.56
CA THR A 88 -5.07 0.01 -15.29
C THR A 88 -3.88 -0.24 -14.37
N TYR A 89 -3.91 0.31 -13.17
CA TYR A 89 -2.87 0.07 -12.16
C TYR A 89 -2.82 -1.41 -11.75
N ARG A 90 -3.98 -2.03 -11.49
CA ARG A 90 -4.09 -3.47 -11.18
C ARG A 90 -3.50 -4.32 -12.31
N ASP A 91 -3.98 -4.12 -13.54
CA ASP A 91 -3.60 -4.95 -14.69
C ASP A 91 -2.08 -4.91 -14.91
N TYR A 92 -1.47 -3.72 -14.80
CA TYR A 92 -0.02 -3.55 -14.84
C TYR A 92 0.70 -4.36 -13.75
N TRP A 93 0.29 -4.25 -12.50
CA TRP A 93 0.95 -4.96 -11.40
C TRP A 93 0.75 -6.47 -11.47
N THR A 94 -0.43 -6.93 -11.86
CA THR A 94 -0.69 -8.36 -12.12
C THR A 94 0.24 -8.89 -13.22
N GLU A 95 0.53 -8.09 -14.25
CA GLU A 95 1.48 -8.45 -15.30
C GLU A 95 2.94 -8.46 -14.78
N GLN A 96 3.35 -7.49 -13.96
CA GLN A 96 4.69 -7.49 -13.33
C GLN A 96 4.91 -8.69 -12.41
N VAL A 97 3.91 -9.08 -11.63
CA VAL A 97 3.97 -10.29 -10.79
C VAL A 97 4.10 -11.55 -11.64
N LYS A 98 3.42 -11.61 -12.79
CA LYS A 98 3.53 -12.72 -13.75
C LYS A 98 4.87 -12.76 -14.48
N LEU A 99 5.49 -11.60 -14.73
CA LEU A 99 6.74 -11.47 -15.48
C LEU A 99 8.01 -11.66 -14.62
N GLY A 100 7.89 -11.73 -13.29
CA GLY A 100 8.99 -12.08 -12.41
C GLY A 100 9.61 -10.89 -11.71
N TYR A 101 9.12 -10.58 -10.50
CA TYR A 101 10.00 -9.99 -9.49
C TYR A 101 11.02 -11.07 -9.12
N SER A 102 12.15 -11.04 -9.83
CA SER A 102 13.28 -11.93 -9.66
C SER A 102 13.69 -11.98 -8.19
N THR A 103 13.58 -13.16 -7.60
CA THR A 103 14.15 -13.54 -6.30
C THR A 103 15.66 -13.25 -6.20
N SER A 104 16.35 -12.96 -7.31
CA SER A 104 17.80 -12.75 -7.34
C SER A 104 18.29 -11.51 -6.59
N GLU A 105 17.59 -10.36 -6.63
CA GLU A 105 18.11 -9.12 -6.05
C GLU A 105 17.94 -9.03 -4.52
N ALA A 106 16.92 -9.72 -3.98
CA ALA A 106 16.71 -9.82 -2.54
C ALA A 106 17.66 -10.85 -1.91
N GLU A 107 17.91 -11.99 -2.59
CA GLU A 107 18.83 -13.03 -2.13
C GLU A 107 20.30 -12.55 -2.10
N GLU A 108 20.71 -11.70 -3.04
CA GLU A 108 22.09 -11.19 -3.11
C GLU A 108 22.39 -10.17 -1.99
N ARG A 109 21.39 -9.40 -1.56
CA ARG A 109 21.52 -8.45 -0.44
C ARG A 109 21.54 -9.14 0.92
N ILE A 110 20.91 -10.31 1.05
CA ILE A 110 20.94 -11.12 2.28
C ILE A 110 22.35 -11.71 2.46
N LYS A 111 22.97 -12.22 1.39
CA LYS A 111 24.33 -12.79 1.42
C LYS A 111 25.42 -11.78 1.79
N LEU A 112 25.30 -10.52 1.36
CA LEU A 112 26.30 -9.48 1.62
C LEU A 112 26.28 -8.95 3.07
N ASN A 113 25.21 -9.17 3.82
CA ASN A 113 25.06 -8.68 5.19
C ASN A 113 25.58 -9.65 6.26
N GLU A 114 25.86 -10.91 5.91
CA GLU A 114 26.38 -11.90 6.87
C GLU A 114 27.89 -11.72 7.15
N GLU A 115 28.65 -11.01 6.29
CA GLU A 115 30.12 -10.97 6.37
C GLU A 115 30.75 -9.75 7.11
N LYS A 116 29.99 -8.80 7.65
CA LYS A 116 30.57 -7.55 8.23
C LYS A 116 29.99 -7.10 9.57
N SER A 117 29.83 -8.02 10.54
CA SER A 117 29.42 -7.65 11.89
C SER A 117 30.61 -7.31 12.80
N ASP A 118 31.04 -6.04 12.78
CA ASP A 118 31.85 -5.43 13.86
C ASP A 118 30.91 -4.78 14.91
N ASP A 119 31.09 -5.14 16.18
CA ASP A 119 30.22 -4.82 17.33
C ASP A 119 29.90 -3.34 17.54
N LYS A 120 30.78 -2.42 17.10
CA LYS A 120 30.57 -0.96 17.23
C LYS A 120 29.51 -0.42 16.28
N SER A 121 29.31 -1.11 15.16
CA SER A 121 28.26 -0.83 14.17
C SER A 121 26.89 -1.18 14.74
N ASN A 122 26.82 -2.30 15.48
CA ASN A 122 25.58 -2.80 16.06
C ASN A 122 25.02 -1.87 17.13
N GLU A 123 25.85 -1.23 17.95
CA GLU A 123 25.37 -0.29 18.97
C GLU A 123 24.85 1.02 18.35
N LYS A 124 25.50 1.50 17.28
CA LYS A 124 25.05 2.68 16.51
C LYS A 124 23.77 2.37 15.73
N ILE A 125 23.67 1.19 15.12
CA ILE A 125 22.46 0.70 14.44
C ILE A 125 21.33 0.51 15.45
N LYS A 126 21.61 0.01 16.66
CA LYS A 126 20.62 -0.18 17.72
C LYS A 126 20.05 1.15 18.23
N ASN A 127 20.89 2.18 18.36
CA ASN A 127 20.44 3.53 18.73
C ASN A 127 19.68 4.22 17.59
N ILE A 128 20.13 4.09 16.34
CA ILE A 128 19.39 4.60 15.17
C ILE A 128 18.04 3.89 15.04
N ASN A 129 17.99 2.58 15.27
CA ASN A 129 16.75 1.81 15.29
C ASN A 129 15.85 2.25 16.44
N GLN A 130 16.38 2.55 17.63
CA GLN A 130 15.55 3.08 18.72
C GLN A 130 14.97 4.47 18.41
N ASP A 131 15.71 5.33 17.73
CA ASP A 131 15.22 6.65 17.32
C ASP A 131 14.26 6.57 16.12
N PHE A 132 14.46 5.62 15.20
CA PHE A 132 13.50 5.29 14.14
C PHE A 132 12.23 4.63 14.69
N ILE A 133 12.34 3.74 15.67
CA ILE A 133 11.19 3.10 16.35
C ILE A 133 10.33 4.15 17.05
N LYS A 134 10.94 5.15 17.72
CA LYS A 134 10.18 6.27 18.31
C LYS A 134 9.45 7.14 17.27
N ILE A 135 9.94 7.20 16.04
CA ILE A 135 9.27 7.90 14.92
C ILE A 135 8.16 7.02 14.31
N LEU A 136 8.33 5.69 14.31
CA LEU A 136 7.36 4.70 13.85
C LEU A 136 6.20 4.45 14.85
N ASP A 137 6.40 4.74 16.15
CA ASP A 137 5.40 4.55 17.22
C ASP A 137 4.05 5.23 16.93
N VAL A 138 4.00 6.31 16.15
CA VAL A 138 2.72 6.98 15.82
C VAL A 138 1.88 6.17 14.83
N GLU A 139 2.50 5.45 13.89
CA GLU A 139 1.83 4.60 12.91
C GLU A 139 1.46 3.23 13.49
N ASP A 140 2.32 2.67 14.34
CA ASP A 140 2.05 1.46 15.10
C ASP A 140 0.85 1.63 16.04
N LEU A 141 0.71 2.79 16.70
CA LEU A 141 -0.46 3.07 17.55
C LEU A 141 -1.79 3.02 16.78
N TYR A 142 -1.83 3.41 15.50
CA TYR A 142 -3.05 3.32 14.69
C TYR A 142 -3.29 1.88 14.20
N TYR A 143 -2.23 1.19 13.79
CA TYR A 143 -2.28 -0.22 13.42
C TYR A 143 -2.75 -1.11 14.58
N PHE A 144 -2.11 -1.04 15.74
CA PHE A 144 -2.46 -1.82 16.93
C PHE A 144 -3.81 -1.43 17.56
N LYS A 145 -4.33 -0.22 17.26
CA LYS A 145 -5.70 0.17 17.62
C LYS A 145 -6.76 -0.57 16.79
N GLN A 146 -6.47 -0.89 15.53
CA GLN A 146 -7.41 -1.55 14.62
C GLN A 146 -7.18 -3.06 14.52
N ILE A 147 -5.93 -3.51 14.65
CA ILE A 147 -5.51 -4.89 14.49
C ILE A 147 -5.26 -5.51 15.85
N LYS A 148 -6.19 -6.39 16.25
CA LYS A 148 -6.18 -7.04 17.57
C LYS A 148 -5.09 -8.08 17.75
N GLN A 149 -4.69 -8.73 16.66
CA GLN A 149 -3.65 -9.76 16.67
C GLN A 149 -2.68 -9.47 15.53
N HIS A 150 -1.56 -8.85 15.88
CA HIS A 150 -0.49 -8.59 14.93
C HIS A 150 0.19 -9.89 14.50
N MET A 151 0.51 -9.95 13.22
CA MET A 151 1.22 -11.06 12.59
C MET A 151 1.94 -10.49 11.38
N ASP A 152 3.19 -10.90 11.20
CA ASP A 152 4.02 -10.55 10.04
C ASP A 152 4.89 -11.75 9.64
N LEU A 153 5.60 -11.61 8.51
CA LEU A 153 6.44 -12.69 7.99
C LEU A 153 7.65 -12.98 8.87
N GLN A 154 8.14 -12.02 9.67
CA GLN A 154 9.24 -12.23 10.59
C GLN A 154 8.79 -13.08 11.79
N ILE A 155 7.58 -12.86 12.30
CA ILE A 155 6.96 -13.70 13.33
C ILE A 155 6.75 -15.12 12.79
N ILE A 156 6.24 -15.27 11.56
CA ILE A 156 6.09 -16.59 10.95
C ILE A 156 7.44 -17.29 10.77
N GLN A 157 8.47 -16.57 10.31
CA GLN A 157 9.82 -17.10 10.17
C GLN A 157 10.36 -17.59 11.52
N ASN A 158 10.27 -16.78 12.57
CA ASN A 158 10.70 -17.16 13.92
C ASN A 158 9.95 -18.41 14.41
N LYS A 159 8.65 -18.53 14.11
CA LYS A 159 7.84 -19.70 14.48
C LYS A 159 8.22 -20.96 13.67
N LEU A 160 8.64 -20.81 12.42
CA LEU A 160 9.22 -21.90 11.62
C LEU A 160 10.56 -22.36 12.21
N GLU A 161 11.45 -21.42 12.55
CA GLU A 161 12.76 -21.72 13.15
C GLU A 161 12.65 -22.41 14.51
N GLN A 162 11.58 -22.14 15.26
CA GLN A 162 11.25 -22.78 16.53
C GLN A 162 10.45 -24.07 16.40
N ASP A 163 10.22 -24.56 15.18
CA ASP A 163 9.46 -25.78 14.86
C ASP A 163 8.02 -25.77 15.43
N VAL A 164 7.42 -24.58 15.58
CA VAL A 164 6.05 -24.40 16.09
C VAL A 164 5.03 -25.00 15.13
N TYR A 165 5.31 -24.97 13.83
CA TYR A 165 4.41 -25.51 12.78
C TYR A 165 4.71 -26.95 12.42
N SER A 166 5.05 -27.78 13.42
CA SER A 166 5.21 -29.23 13.22
C SER A 166 4.02 -29.83 12.45
N ASN A 167 4.21 -30.99 11.79
CA ASN A 167 3.23 -31.57 10.85
C ASN A 167 1.79 -31.74 11.41
N LEU A 168 1.62 -31.81 12.73
CA LEU A 168 0.30 -31.89 13.40
C LEU A 168 -0.41 -30.52 13.48
N GLU A 169 0.32 -29.43 13.27
CA GLU A 169 -0.10 -28.03 13.40
C GLU A 169 0.09 -27.22 12.11
N ILE A 170 0.13 -27.86 10.93
CA ILE A 170 0.22 -27.14 9.65
C ILE A 170 -0.96 -26.16 9.44
N ASN A 171 -2.11 -26.45 10.05
CA ASN A 171 -3.26 -25.53 10.08
C ASN A 171 -2.95 -24.22 10.82
N SER A 172 -2.08 -24.26 11.85
CA SER A 172 -1.63 -23.08 12.58
C SER A 172 -0.81 -22.14 11.68
N PHE A 173 0.00 -22.70 10.77
CA PHE A 173 0.75 -21.93 9.77
C PHE A 173 -0.17 -21.19 8.79
N PHE A 174 -1.13 -21.91 8.20
CA PHE A 174 -2.09 -21.30 7.28
C PHE A 174 -2.98 -20.27 7.99
N ARG A 175 -3.34 -20.51 9.25
CA ARG A 175 -4.07 -19.54 10.07
C ARG A 175 -3.29 -18.25 10.24
N ASP A 176 -1.99 -18.32 10.50
CA ASP A 176 -1.15 -17.14 10.67
C ASP A 176 -0.92 -16.40 9.34
N LEU A 177 -0.76 -17.11 8.22
CA LEU A 177 -0.77 -16.48 6.89
C LEU A 177 -2.09 -15.78 6.57
N LEU A 178 -3.23 -16.43 6.85
CA LEU A 178 -4.54 -15.82 6.69
C LEU A 178 -4.70 -14.60 7.60
N LEU A 179 -4.11 -14.62 8.79
CA LEU A 179 -4.14 -13.49 9.71
C LEU A 179 -3.37 -12.29 9.14
N ILE A 180 -2.19 -12.49 8.54
CA ILE A 180 -1.46 -11.42 7.85
C ILE A 180 -2.35 -10.78 6.76
N PHE A 181 -2.96 -11.59 5.92
CA PHE A 181 -3.76 -11.07 4.80
C PHE A 181 -5.06 -10.42 5.25
N ASN A 182 -5.77 -11.01 6.23
CA ASN A 182 -6.96 -10.39 6.79
C ASN A 182 -6.63 -9.06 7.49
N ASN A 183 -5.53 -8.99 8.24
CA ASN A 183 -5.07 -7.74 8.86
C ASN A 183 -4.74 -6.69 7.80
N THR A 184 -4.12 -7.10 6.69
CA THR A 184 -3.81 -6.22 5.56
C THR A 184 -5.08 -5.70 4.89
N ILE A 185 -6.08 -6.55 4.68
CA ILE A 185 -7.39 -6.17 4.13
C ILE A 185 -8.13 -5.19 5.06
N VAL A 186 -8.04 -5.38 6.37
CA VAL A 186 -8.69 -4.51 7.36
C VAL A 186 -7.97 -3.17 7.50
N TYR A 187 -6.64 -3.19 7.50
CA TYR A 187 -5.82 -2.00 7.74
C TYR A 187 -5.74 -1.10 6.51
N TYR A 188 -5.54 -1.69 5.33
CA TYR A 188 -5.35 -0.91 4.11
C TYR A 188 -6.68 -0.64 3.39
N PRO A 189 -6.91 0.59 2.89
CA PRO A 189 -8.08 0.91 2.08
C PRO A 189 -8.20 0.03 0.82
N ASN A 190 -9.42 -0.19 0.36
CA ASN A 190 -9.71 -1.06 -0.78
C ASN A 190 -9.24 -0.56 -2.16
N GLU A 191 -8.48 0.53 -2.21
CA GLU A 191 -7.82 1.04 -3.42
C GLU A 191 -6.29 0.87 -3.39
N THR A 192 -5.74 0.35 -2.30
CA THR A 192 -4.30 0.11 -2.23
C THR A 192 -3.92 -1.23 -2.86
N LEU A 193 -2.67 -1.31 -3.33
CA LEU A 193 -2.11 -2.56 -3.84
C LEU A 193 -2.10 -3.65 -2.75
N GLN A 194 -1.75 -3.28 -1.52
CA GLN A 194 -1.68 -4.19 -0.37
C GLN A 194 -3.03 -4.88 -0.13
N TYR A 195 -4.13 -4.14 -0.22
CA TYR A 195 -5.47 -4.71 -0.09
C TYR A 195 -5.75 -5.74 -1.18
N PHE A 196 -5.43 -5.44 -2.45
CA PHE A 196 -5.69 -6.35 -3.56
C PHE A 196 -4.80 -7.60 -3.55
N VAL A 197 -3.50 -7.43 -3.29
CA VAL A 197 -2.56 -8.55 -3.17
C VAL A 197 -2.97 -9.46 -2.01
N ALA A 198 -3.39 -8.90 -0.88
CA ALA A 198 -3.90 -9.68 0.24
C ALA A 198 -5.18 -10.45 -0.11
N LEU A 199 -6.09 -9.89 -0.92
CA LEU A 199 -7.27 -10.61 -1.41
C LEU A 199 -6.88 -11.80 -2.30
N GLU A 200 -5.92 -11.62 -3.22
CA GLU A 200 -5.44 -12.68 -4.11
C GLU A 200 -4.74 -13.80 -3.33
N LEU A 201 -3.80 -13.45 -2.45
CA LEU A 201 -3.07 -14.42 -1.64
C LEU A 201 -4.00 -15.16 -0.66
N ARG A 202 -4.97 -14.48 -0.07
CA ARG A 202 -6.02 -15.11 0.75
C ARG A 202 -6.83 -16.12 -0.05
N ALA A 203 -7.19 -15.80 -1.29
CA ALA A 203 -7.96 -16.70 -2.15
C ALA A 203 -7.18 -17.97 -2.52
N ILE A 204 -5.84 -17.90 -2.60
CA ILE A 204 -4.98 -19.07 -2.83
C ILE A 204 -4.99 -20.00 -1.61
N ILE A 205 -4.94 -19.45 -0.39
CA ILE A 205 -4.86 -20.26 0.84
C ILE A 205 -6.21 -20.89 1.24
N VAL A 206 -7.32 -20.21 0.97
CA VAL A 206 -8.66 -20.72 1.34
C VAL A 206 -9.16 -21.81 0.38
N ARG A 207 -8.42 -22.08 -0.70
CA ARG A 207 -8.79 -23.04 -1.74
C ARG A 207 -8.38 -24.46 -1.38
#